data_AF-A0A662X4X7-F1
#
_entry.id   AF-A0A662X4X7-F1
#
_cell.length_a   1.000
_cell.length_b   1.000
_cell.length_c   1.000
_cell.angle_alpha   90.00
_cell.angle_beta   90.00
_cell.angle_gamma   90.00
#
_symmetry.space_group_name_H-M   'P 1'
#
loop_
_entity.id
_entity.type
_entity.pdbx_description
1 polymer ?
#
loop_
_entity_poly.entity_id
_entity_poly.type
_entity_poly.pdbx_seq_one_letter_code
_entity_poly.pdbx_strand_id
1 'polypeptide(L)'
;MATLEDREIEGVTAFAPPPAPTYRYVIALKNEKLSIRLEDRTTKKQWYKGDLDRSDYVSSDTTILNASAADYALCFQESLDCALDDSGDVQRTLTVFKGDHFRLELTMKIRVLRSVWSAQYTFDLEPVSVERIDILESKLCDQQEELERLRHDQEIGQILESKVRDQQEELERLRRDQEAGRTPIFLEAEASRMSQDGKLLCWNKVESDNFDMNGLDGVIRFRLPGVYSISVVVNYAPVNYNLTVELLKGSTGIRSAYCCYAGGNYSSNSLGCTTRFEKDEKLSVSCGANLVGHSYLSVVWLGQ
;
A
#
# COMPACT_ATOMS: atom_id res chain seq x y z
N MET A 1 14.38 -7.77 51.98
CA MET A 1 15.07 -9.00 51.56
C MET A 1 14.19 -9.64 50.51
N ALA A 2 14.51 -9.45 49.23
CA ALA A 2 13.80 -10.11 48.16
C ALA A 2 14.18 -11.59 48.16
N THR A 3 13.18 -12.45 48.09
CA THR A 3 13.30 -13.90 47.93
C THR A 3 14.17 -14.23 46.72
N LEU A 4 15.16 -15.10 46.93
CA LEU A 4 15.98 -15.69 45.88
C LEU A 4 15.07 -16.50 44.96
N GLU A 5 14.79 -15.99 43.76
CA GLU A 5 13.97 -16.70 42.78
C GLU A 5 14.85 -17.64 41.98
N ASP A 6 14.55 -18.94 42.07
CA ASP A 6 15.03 -19.90 41.09
C ASP A 6 14.61 -19.42 39.70
N ARG A 7 15.57 -19.34 38.78
CA ARG A 7 15.37 -18.78 37.44
C ARG A 7 15.93 -19.71 36.39
N GLU A 8 15.21 -19.89 35.31
CA GLU A 8 15.64 -20.65 34.14
C GLU A 8 15.45 -19.78 32.91
N ILE A 9 16.53 -19.58 32.14
CA ILE A 9 16.57 -18.71 30.96
C ILE A 9 16.95 -19.59 29.78
N GLU A 10 16.09 -19.63 28.77
CA GLU A 10 16.31 -20.38 27.55
C GLU A 10 16.44 -19.44 26.35
N GLY A 11 17.27 -19.83 25.38
CA GLY A 11 17.42 -19.08 24.14
C GLY A 11 18.17 -19.84 23.06
N VAL A 12 18.39 -19.18 21.92
CA VAL A 12 19.12 -19.72 20.78
C VAL A 12 20.26 -18.79 20.42
N THR A 13 21.46 -19.34 20.31
CA THR A 13 22.67 -18.60 19.99
C THR A 13 23.44 -19.23 18.83
N ALA A 14 24.33 -18.46 18.24
CA ALA A 14 25.30 -18.93 17.25
C ALA A 14 26.65 -18.28 17.54
N PHE A 15 27.74 -18.99 17.25
CA PHE A 15 29.11 -18.50 17.49
C PHE A 15 29.85 -18.09 16.21
N ALA A 16 29.22 -18.26 15.05
CA ALA A 16 29.71 -17.81 13.75
C ALA A 16 28.52 -17.54 12.80
N PRO A 17 28.71 -16.71 11.76
CA PRO A 17 27.65 -16.43 10.79
C PRO A 17 27.18 -17.70 10.05
N PRO A 18 25.94 -17.72 9.52
CA PRO A 18 25.47 -18.81 8.67
C PRO A 18 26.48 -19.12 7.55
N PRO A 19 26.77 -20.40 7.26
CA PRO A 19 25.99 -21.60 7.60
C PRO A 19 26.43 -22.33 8.90
N ALA A 20 27.04 -21.63 9.86
CA ALA A 20 27.49 -22.28 11.10
C ALA A 20 26.36 -22.88 11.97
N PRO A 21 26.66 -23.86 12.83
CA PRO A 21 25.68 -24.45 13.75
C PRO A 21 25.08 -23.43 14.72
N THR A 22 23.81 -23.63 15.05
CA THR A 22 23.10 -22.90 16.10
C THR A 22 22.93 -23.79 17.32
N TYR A 23 23.00 -23.19 18.50
CA TYR A 23 22.90 -23.86 19.79
C TYR A 23 21.69 -23.36 20.56
N ARG A 24 20.95 -24.26 21.19
CA ARG A 24 20.00 -23.92 22.24
C ARG A 24 20.77 -23.85 23.55
N TYR A 25 20.58 -22.79 24.33
CA TYR A 25 21.22 -22.66 25.63
C TYR A 25 20.19 -22.60 26.75
N VAL A 26 20.59 -23.05 27.93
CA VAL A 26 19.85 -22.89 29.18
C VAL A 26 20.80 -22.35 30.23
N ILE A 27 20.46 -21.22 30.84
CA ILE A 27 21.11 -20.71 32.05
C ILE A 27 20.12 -20.89 33.20
N ALA A 28 20.48 -21.71 34.18
CA ALA A 28 19.65 -21.90 35.37
C ALA A 28 20.37 -21.35 36.61
N LEU A 29 19.64 -20.67 37.47
CA LEU A 29 20.05 -20.28 38.81
C LEU A 29 19.11 -20.99 39.77
N LYS A 30 19.61 -21.97 40.52
CA LYS A 30 18.84 -22.72 41.53
C LYS A 30 19.62 -22.73 42.83
N ASN A 31 19.00 -22.29 43.93
CA ASN A 31 19.67 -22.17 45.24
C ASN A 31 21.00 -21.37 45.18
N GLU A 32 21.04 -20.22 44.49
CA GLU A 32 22.24 -19.40 44.20
C GLU A 32 23.33 -20.07 43.35
N LYS A 33 23.11 -21.31 42.90
CA LYS A 33 24.06 -22.02 42.05
C LYS A 33 23.69 -21.85 40.60
N LEU A 34 24.66 -21.43 39.81
CA LEU A 34 24.50 -21.24 38.38
C LEU A 34 24.80 -22.54 37.64
N SER A 35 24.07 -22.81 36.58
CA SER A 35 24.42 -23.80 35.57
C SER A 35 24.18 -23.30 34.16
N ILE A 36 24.98 -23.80 33.23
CA ILE A 36 24.93 -23.47 31.81
C ILE A 36 24.90 -24.78 31.03
N ARG A 37 23.92 -24.92 30.15
CA ARG A 37 23.81 -26.01 29.17
C ARG A 37 23.83 -25.44 27.76
N LEU A 38 24.55 -26.08 26.86
CA LEU A 38 24.47 -25.87 25.42
C LEU A 38 24.03 -27.15 24.73
N GLU A 39 23.15 -27.03 23.74
CA GLU A 39 22.70 -28.12 22.87
C GLU A 39 22.86 -27.70 21.41
N ASP A 40 23.59 -28.49 20.63
CA ASP A 40 23.64 -28.32 19.18
C ASP A 40 22.28 -28.71 18.58
N ARG A 41 21.60 -27.77 17.90
CA ARG A 41 20.24 -28.01 17.38
C ARG A 41 20.20 -29.04 16.25
N THR A 42 21.31 -29.29 15.57
CA THR A 42 21.40 -30.27 14.47
C THR A 42 21.82 -31.64 14.99
N THR A 43 22.91 -31.71 15.75
CA THR A 43 23.45 -33.00 16.22
C THR A 43 22.79 -33.50 17.51
N LYS A 44 22.13 -32.61 18.26
CA LYS A 44 21.52 -32.85 19.58
C LYS A 44 22.51 -33.26 20.65
N LYS A 45 23.81 -33.09 20.41
CA LYS A 45 24.84 -33.18 21.44
C LYS A 45 24.68 -32.07 22.45
N GLN A 46 24.97 -32.38 23.71
CA GLN A 46 24.79 -31.46 24.81
C GLN A 46 26.08 -31.32 25.61
N TRP A 47 26.31 -30.12 26.14
CA TRP A 47 27.40 -29.81 27.05
C TRP A 47 26.86 -29.07 28.25
N TYR A 48 27.38 -29.38 29.43
CA TYR A 48 26.87 -28.86 30.69
C TYR A 48 28.01 -28.48 31.63
N LYS A 49 27.79 -27.40 32.36
CA LYS A 49 28.53 -27.06 33.57
C LYS A 49 27.53 -26.57 34.61
N GLY A 50 27.56 -27.14 35.81
CA GLY A 50 26.59 -26.83 36.85
C GLY A 50 27.17 -26.73 38.24
N ASP A 51 26.27 -26.47 39.18
CA ASP A 51 26.52 -26.29 40.61
C ASP A 51 27.56 -25.20 40.93
N LEU A 52 27.69 -24.21 40.03
CA LEU A 52 28.70 -23.16 40.10
C LEU A 52 28.37 -22.18 41.23
N ASP A 53 29.26 -22.12 42.21
CA ASP A 53 29.28 -21.06 43.21
C ASP A 53 29.83 -19.77 42.58
N ARG A 54 29.54 -18.63 43.20
CA ARG A 54 29.96 -17.33 42.68
C ARG A 54 31.46 -17.23 42.42
N SER A 55 32.28 -17.87 43.25
CA SER A 55 33.75 -17.89 43.08
C SER A 55 34.22 -18.67 41.84
N ASP A 56 33.37 -19.51 41.25
CA ASP A 56 33.73 -20.33 40.10
C ASP A 56 33.68 -19.54 38.79
N TYR A 57 32.90 -18.46 38.76
CA TYR A 57 32.78 -17.58 37.59
C TYR A 57 33.15 -16.12 37.88
N VAL A 58 33.22 -15.68 39.14
CA VAL A 58 33.64 -14.32 39.50
C VAL A 58 34.98 -14.33 40.20
N SER A 59 35.90 -13.55 39.66
CA SER A 59 37.24 -13.25 40.18
C SER A 59 37.38 -11.76 40.49
N SER A 60 38.48 -11.36 41.15
CA SER A 60 38.68 -9.96 41.55
C SER A 60 38.69 -8.97 40.38
N ASP A 61 39.08 -9.42 39.19
CA ASP A 61 39.18 -8.65 37.95
C ASP A 61 37.89 -8.67 37.11
N THR A 62 36.91 -9.51 37.46
CA THR A 62 35.60 -9.65 36.80
C THR A 62 34.43 -9.29 37.73
N THR A 63 34.70 -8.99 39.01
CA THR A 63 33.65 -8.65 39.98
C THR A 63 32.98 -7.33 39.64
N ILE A 64 31.68 -7.38 39.35
CA ILE A 64 30.80 -6.22 39.30
C ILE A 64 30.29 -5.93 40.71
N LEU A 65 30.53 -4.71 41.19
CA LEU A 65 30.13 -4.28 42.53
C LEU A 65 28.60 -4.33 42.67
N ASN A 66 28.12 -4.93 43.76
CA ASN A 66 26.70 -5.13 44.09
C ASN A 66 25.90 -6.03 43.13
N ALA A 67 26.52 -6.64 42.11
CA ALA A 67 25.83 -7.62 41.27
C ALA A 67 25.56 -8.91 42.05
N SER A 68 24.33 -9.42 41.98
CA SER A 68 23.90 -10.72 42.47
C SER A 68 24.15 -11.83 41.44
N ALA A 69 23.99 -13.11 41.82
CA ALA A 69 24.10 -14.23 40.87
C ALA A 69 23.06 -14.12 39.72
N ALA A 70 21.87 -13.60 40.01
CA ALA A 70 20.84 -13.34 39.01
C ALA A 70 21.24 -12.24 38.01
N ASP A 71 21.96 -11.21 38.46
CA ASP A 71 22.48 -10.16 37.59
C ASP A 71 23.54 -10.72 36.63
N TYR A 72 24.42 -11.60 37.11
CA TYR A 72 25.37 -12.30 36.24
C TYR A 72 24.66 -13.22 35.23
N ALA A 73 23.61 -13.94 35.65
CA ALA A 73 22.84 -14.78 34.72
C ALA A 73 22.23 -13.96 33.57
N LEU A 74 21.71 -12.76 33.85
CA LEU A 74 21.24 -11.81 32.84
C LEU A 74 22.37 -11.32 31.92
N CYS A 75 23.52 -10.98 32.50
CA CYS A 75 24.70 -10.56 31.75
C CYS A 75 25.19 -11.65 30.78
N PHE A 76 25.14 -12.91 31.21
CA PHE A 76 25.49 -14.06 30.38
C PHE A 76 24.46 -14.30 29.28
N GLN A 77 23.17 -14.15 29.60
CA GLN A 77 22.11 -14.15 28.60
C GLN A 77 22.37 -13.10 27.52
N GLU A 78 22.61 -11.84 27.90
CA GLU A 78 22.88 -10.75 26.96
C GLU A 78 24.08 -11.05 26.05
N SER A 79 25.12 -11.68 26.59
CA SER A 79 26.30 -12.11 25.82
C SER A 79 25.96 -13.23 24.83
N LEU A 80 25.06 -14.16 25.19
CA LEU A 80 24.59 -15.23 24.32
C LEU A 80 23.60 -14.75 23.24
N ASP A 81 22.83 -13.70 23.53
CA ASP A 81 21.83 -13.12 22.63
C ASP A 81 22.38 -12.02 21.71
N CYS A 82 23.60 -11.53 21.95
CA CYS A 82 24.14 -10.42 21.18
C CYS A 82 24.33 -10.74 19.68
N ALA A 83 24.40 -9.70 18.86
CA ALA A 83 24.76 -9.88 17.46
C ALA A 83 26.22 -10.34 17.34
N LEU A 84 26.52 -11.06 16.25
CA LEU A 84 27.87 -11.58 15.96
C LEU A 84 28.84 -10.52 15.44
N ASP A 85 28.43 -9.24 15.40
CA ASP A 85 29.30 -8.16 15.02
C ASP A 85 30.11 -7.68 16.24
N ASP A 86 31.43 -7.50 16.05
CA ASP A 86 32.33 -7.03 17.10
C ASP A 86 32.10 -5.56 17.51
N SER A 87 30.95 -4.99 17.12
CA SER A 87 30.54 -3.62 17.37
C SER A 87 29.97 -3.42 18.78
N GLY A 88 29.49 -4.50 19.41
CA GLY A 88 28.85 -4.49 20.71
C GLY A 88 29.79 -4.42 21.91
N ASP A 89 29.23 -4.07 23.06
CA ASP A 89 29.90 -4.11 24.35
C ASP A 89 29.90 -5.53 24.97
N VAL A 90 29.22 -6.50 24.36
CA VAL A 90 29.22 -7.90 24.78
C VAL A 90 29.61 -8.80 23.61
N GLN A 91 30.39 -9.85 23.91
CA GLN A 91 30.89 -10.81 22.92
C GLN A 91 30.84 -12.22 23.50
N ARG A 92 30.71 -13.21 22.63
CA ARG A 92 30.77 -14.63 22.98
C ARG A 92 31.72 -15.37 22.04
N THR A 93 32.48 -16.30 22.57
CA THR A 93 33.33 -17.21 21.81
C THR A 93 33.15 -18.63 22.33
N LEU A 94 33.14 -19.60 21.41
CA LEU A 94 33.13 -21.02 21.75
C LEU A 94 34.40 -21.67 21.18
N THR A 95 35.28 -22.13 22.07
CA THR A 95 36.49 -22.85 21.70
C THR A 95 36.29 -24.35 21.89
N VAL A 96 36.60 -25.13 20.86
CA VAL A 96 36.49 -26.59 20.90
C VAL A 96 37.85 -27.21 21.24
N PHE A 97 37.90 -28.00 22.30
CA PHE A 97 39.09 -28.74 22.72
C PHE A 97 39.07 -30.21 22.29
N LYS A 98 40.21 -30.89 22.42
CA LYS A 98 40.31 -32.34 22.20
C LYS A 98 39.39 -33.08 23.16
N GLY A 99 38.62 -34.04 22.65
CA GLY A 99 37.68 -34.84 23.44
C GLY A 99 36.24 -34.29 23.49
N ASP A 100 35.85 -33.39 22.58
CA ASP A 100 34.50 -32.82 22.51
C ASP A 100 34.14 -31.99 23.75
N HIS A 101 35.15 -31.37 24.38
CA HIS A 101 34.98 -30.39 25.46
C HIS A 101 34.91 -28.98 24.88
N PHE A 102 33.99 -28.17 25.40
CA PHE A 102 33.83 -26.79 24.94
C PHE A 102 34.23 -25.82 26.03
N ARG A 103 34.86 -24.72 25.61
CA ARG A 103 35.05 -23.53 26.45
C ARG A 103 34.24 -22.39 25.91
N LEU A 104 33.27 -21.98 26.71
CA LEU A 104 32.47 -20.79 26.47
C LEU A 104 33.15 -19.59 27.13
N GLU A 105 33.46 -18.58 26.34
CA GLU A 105 34.01 -17.32 26.82
C GLU A 105 33.00 -16.21 26.55
N LEU A 106 32.51 -15.57 27.62
CA LEU A 106 31.60 -14.43 27.56
C LEU A 106 32.37 -13.19 27.99
N THR A 107 32.47 -12.20 27.12
CA THR A 107 33.23 -10.98 27.37
C THR A 107 32.29 -9.79 27.41
N MET A 108 32.39 -8.97 28.45
CA MET A 108 31.61 -7.76 28.64
C MET A 108 32.52 -6.56 28.79
N LYS A 109 32.23 -5.49 28.07
CA LYS A 109 32.94 -4.21 28.08
C LYS A 109 32.07 -3.18 28.77
N ILE A 110 32.54 -2.65 29.89
CA ILE A 110 31.88 -1.58 30.63
C ILE A 110 32.66 -0.29 30.42
N ARG A 111 31.97 0.71 29.86
CA ARG A 111 32.56 2.01 29.55
C ARG A 111 32.24 3.00 30.65
N VAL A 112 33.28 3.56 31.25
CA VAL A 112 33.16 4.62 32.24
C VAL A 112 34.00 5.80 31.77
N LEU A 113 33.32 6.88 31.38
CA LEU A 113 33.93 8.07 30.79
C LEU A 113 34.77 7.72 29.54
N ARG A 114 36.10 7.82 29.63
CA ARG A 114 37.04 7.55 28.53
C ARG A 114 37.72 6.19 28.67
N SER A 115 37.42 5.44 29.72
CA SER A 115 38.02 4.14 30.01
C SER A 115 37.06 3.01 29.69
N VAL A 116 37.61 1.88 29.27
CA VAL A 116 36.86 0.64 29.04
C VAL A 116 37.45 -0.43 29.94
N TRP A 117 36.62 -1.02 30.78
CA TRP A 117 36.95 -2.23 31.54
C TRP A 117 36.33 -3.43 30.83
N SER A 118 37.08 -4.52 30.68
CA SER A 118 36.62 -5.74 30.02
C SER A 118 36.66 -6.89 31.01
N ALA A 119 35.49 -7.44 31.34
CA ALA A 119 35.36 -8.64 32.17
C ALA A 119 35.14 -9.85 31.25
N GLN A 120 35.96 -10.89 31.39
CA GLN A 120 35.83 -12.14 30.64
C GLN A 120 35.51 -13.28 31.60
N TYR A 121 34.43 -13.99 31.30
CA TYR A 121 33.95 -15.13 32.06
C TYR A 121 34.15 -16.39 31.22
N THR A 122 34.73 -17.43 31.82
CA THR A 122 35.11 -18.66 31.12
C THR A 122 34.43 -19.87 31.75
N PHE A 123 33.76 -20.68 30.93
CA PHE A 123 33.08 -21.89 31.36
C PHE A 123 33.57 -23.08 30.55
N ASP A 124 34.20 -24.03 31.23
CA ASP A 124 34.57 -25.33 30.66
C ASP A 124 33.38 -26.29 30.77
N LEU A 125 32.71 -26.52 29.64
CA LEU A 125 31.53 -27.35 29.51
C LEU A 125 31.93 -28.80 29.19
N GLU A 126 31.36 -29.73 29.93
CA GLU A 126 31.61 -31.16 29.77
C GLU A 126 30.53 -31.79 28.87
N PRO A 127 30.91 -32.70 27.94
CA PRO A 127 29.95 -33.39 27.10
C PRO A 127 29.02 -34.25 27.96
N VAL A 128 27.73 -34.13 27.72
CA VAL A 128 26.70 -34.93 28.37
C VAL A 128 26.41 -36.14 27.49
N SER A 129 26.38 -37.33 28.10
CA SER A 129 25.90 -38.53 27.42
C SER A 129 24.38 -38.41 27.26
N VAL A 130 23.93 -38.08 26.05
CA VAL A 130 22.50 -37.99 25.72
C VAL A 130 22.02 -39.34 25.23
N GLU A 131 20.93 -39.87 25.80
CA GLU A 131 20.35 -41.11 25.30
C GLU A 131 19.67 -40.89 23.95
N ARG A 132 19.62 -41.94 23.12
CA ARG A 132 18.98 -41.85 21.81
C ARG A 132 17.50 -41.46 21.91
N ILE A 133 16.84 -41.79 23.02
CA ILE A 133 15.44 -41.43 23.28
C ILE A 133 15.32 -39.93 23.47
N ASP A 134 16.17 -39.31 24.29
CA ASP A 134 16.16 -37.85 24.53
C ASP A 134 16.45 -37.06 23.23
N ILE A 135 17.34 -37.57 22.37
CA ILE A 135 17.61 -36.98 21.05
C ILE A 135 16.35 -37.01 20.19
N LEU A 136 15.61 -38.11 20.19
CA LEU A 136 14.39 -38.25 19.40
C LEU A 136 13.27 -37.38 19.95
N GLU A 137 13.14 -37.27 21.27
CA GLU A 137 12.19 -36.36 21.93
C GLU A 137 12.49 -34.90 21.56
N SER A 138 13.74 -34.46 21.66
CA SER A 138 14.16 -33.11 21.25
C SER A 138 13.88 -32.85 19.76
N LYS A 139 14.09 -33.84 18.88
CA LYS A 139 13.75 -33.71 17.46
C LYS A 139 12.24 -33.64 17.22
N LEU A 140 11.44 -34.40 17.96
CA LEU A 140 9.98 -34.37 17.86
C LEU A 140 9.46 -33.00 18.31
N CYS A 141 9.96 -32.46 19.42
CA CYS A 141 9.64 -31.11 19.87
C CYS A 141 9.96 -30.06 18.80
N ASP A 142 11.16 -30.09 18.21
CA ASP A 142 11.53 -29.17 17.13
C ASP A 142 10.59 -29.30 15.92
N GLN A 143 10.20 -30.52 15.54
CA GLN A 143 9.26 -30.76 14.44
C GLN A 143 7.85 -30.25 14.77
N GLN A 144 7.40 -30.41 16.01
CA GLN A 144 6.09 -29.93 16.46
C GLN A 144 6.04 -28.39 16.42
N GLU A 145 7.10 -27.71 16.86
CA GLU A 145 7.22 -26.25 16.79
C GLU A 145 7.19 -25.75 15.33
N GLU A 146 7.89 -26.43 14.42
CA GLU A 146 7.88 -26.08 13.01
C GLU A 146 6.49 -26.27 12.36
N LEU A 147 5.79 -27.35 12.72
CA LEU A 147 4.42 -27.59 12.26
C LEU A 147 3.44 -26.52 12.75
N GLU A 148 3.59 -26.06 13.99
CA GLU A 148 2.77 -24.98 14.54
C GLU A 148 3.02 -23.65 13.82
N ARG A 149 4.28 -23.34 13.52
CA ARG A 149 4.63 -22.17 12.71
C ARG A 149 4.00 -22.24 11.32
N LEU A 150 4.15 -23.37 10.61
CA LEU A 150 3.59 -23.54 9.27
C LEU A 150 2.06 -23.44 9.25
N ARG A 151 1.39 -23.95 10.29
CA ARG A 151 -0.07 -23.79 10.45
C ARG A 151 -0.46 -22.32 10.61
N HIS A 152 0.29 -21.55 11.39
CA HIS A 152 0.03 -20.13 11.57
C HIS A 152 0.25 -19.35 10.27
N ASP A 153 1.34 -19.63 9.54
CA ASP A 153 1.62 -19.03 8.24
C ASP A 153 0.53 -19.36 7.22
N GLN A 154 -0.01 -20.59 7.24
CA GLN A 154 -1.12 -21.00 6.40
C GLN A 154 -2.41 -20.23 6.73
N GLU A 155 -2.71 -20.01 8.02
CA GLU A 155 -3.88 -19.25 8.46
C GLU A 155 -3.78 -17.78 8.03
N ILE A 156 -2.60 -17.16 8.18
CA ILE A 156 -2.32 -15.81 7.67
C ILE A 156 -2.50 -15.76 6.14
N GLY A 157 -2.00 -16.77 5.43
CA GLY A 157 -2.14 -16.90 3.98
C GLY A 157 -3.61 -16.90 3.53
N GLN A 158 -4.47 -17.67 4.23
CA GLN A 158 -5.91 -17.71 3.94
C GLN A 158 -6.61 -16.37 4.19
N ILE A 159 -6.22 -15.64 5.24
CA ILE A 159 -6.75 -14.31 5.53
C ILE A 159 -6.30 -13.30 4.47
N LEU A 160 -5.06 -13.38 3.99
CA LEU A 160 -4.59 -12.49 2.96
C LEU A 160 -5.29 -12.76 1.63
N GLU A 161 -5.46 -14.04 1.27
CA GLU A 161 -6.17 -14.45 0.06
C GLU A 161 -7.63 -13.98 0.08
N SER A 162 -8.31 -14.04 1.23
CA SER A 162 -9.68 -13.52 1.33
C SER A 162 -9.74 -12.01 1.12
N LYS A 163 -8.83 -11.23 1.74
CA LYS A 163 -8.75 -9.78 1.53
C LYS A 163 -8.46 -9.41 0.07
N VAL A 164 -7.56 -10.14 -0.60
CA VAL A 164 -7.24 -9.89 -2.01
C VAL A 164 -8.46 -10.13 -2.90
N ARG A 165 -9.22 -11.19 -2.64
CA ARG A 165 -10.48 -11.45 -3.36
C ARG A 165 -11.49 -10.33 -3.15
N ASP A 166 -11.71 -9.90 -1.91
CA ASP A 166 -12.66 -8.82 -1.60
C ASP A 166 -12.25 -7.50 -2.29
N GLN A 167 -10.95 -7.17 -2.30
CA GLN A 167 -10.42 -6.01 -3.03
C GLN A 167 -10.63 -6.13 -4.55
N GLN A 168 -10.44 -7.32 -5.12
CA GLN A 168 -10.65 -7.54 -6.55
C GLN A 168 -12.13 -7.34 -6.91
N GLU A 169 -13.07 -7.79 -6.07
CA GLU A 169 -14.50 -7.58 -6.26
C GLU A 169 -14.88 -6.10 -6.20
N GLU A 170 -14.32 -5.33 -5.27
CA GLU A 170 -14.53 -3.88 -5.19
C GLU A 170 -13.96 -3.15 -6.42
N LEU A 171 -12.77 -3.51 -6.89
CA LEU A 171 -12.18 -2.93 -8.09
C LEU A 171 -13.03 -3.20 -9.34
N GLU A 172 -13.54 -4.43 -9.50
CA GLU A 172 -14.43 -4.76 -10.59
C GLU A 172 -15.77 -4.02 -10.51
N ARG A 173 -16.27 -3.76 -9.30
CA ARG A 173 -17.45 -2.92 -9.10
C ARG A 173 -17.19 -1.46 -9.51
N LEU A 174 -16.09 -0.87 -9.06
CA LEU A 174 -15.72 0.51 -9.42
C LEU A 174 -15.47 0.67 -10.92
N ARG A 175 -14.86 -0.32 -11.57
CA ARG A 175 -14.69 -0.35 -13.03
C ARG A 175 -16.04 -0.33 -13.74
N ARG A 176 -16.98 -1.18 -13.31
CA ARG A 176 -18.35 -1.19 -13.86
C ARG A 176 -19.06 0.15 -13.67
N ASP A 177 -18.95 0.75 -12.50
CA ASP A 177 -19.53 2.08 -12.23
C ASP A 177 -18.90 3.17 -13.13
N GLN A 178 -17.58 3.10 -13.35
CA GLN A 178 -16.87 4.02 -14.24
C GLN A 178 -17.25 3.82 -15.72
N GLU A 179 -17.40 2.58 -16.17
CA GLU A 179 -17.81 2.24 -17.54
C GLU A 179 -19.27 2.62 -17.80
N ALA A 180 -20.17 2.40 -16.84
CA ALA A 180 -21.57 2.80 -16.93
C ALA A 180 -21.74 4.33 -17.04
N GLY A 181 -20.81 5.12 -16.48
CA GLY A 181 -20.78 6.58 -16.60
C GLY A 181 -20.14 7.12 -17.89
N ARG A 182 -19.70 6.26 -18.82
CA ARG A 182 -18.77 6.63 -19.90
C ARG A 182 -19.34 6.68 -21.31
N THR A 183 -20.64 6.45 -21.54
CA THR A 183 -21.21 6.77 -22.85
C THR A 183 -21.18 8.28 -23.03
N PRO A 184 -20.42 8.82 -24.00
CA PRO A 184 -20.35 10.25 -24.21
C PRO A 184 -21.75 10.75 -24.56
N ILE A 185 -22.26 11.68 -23.76
CA ILE A 185 -23.55 12.31 -24.05
C ILE A 185 -23.28 13.41 -25.07
N PHE A 186 -23.54 13.10 -26.33
CA PHE A 186 -23.38 14.04 -27.43
C PHE A 186 -24.61 14.04 -28.33
N LEU A 187 -24.79 15.13 -29.06
CA LEU A 187 -25.80 15.31 -30.08
C LEU A 187 -25.13 15.98 -31.27
N GLU A 188 -25.33 15.42 -32.45
CA GLU A 188 -24.99 16.03 -33.72
C GLU A 188 -26.26 16.14 -34.56
N ALA A 189 -26.56 17.33 -35.05
CA ALA A 189 -27.77 17.59 -35.80
C ALA A 189 -27.49 18.49 -37.00
N GLU A 190 -28.08 18.13 -38.13
CA GLU A 190 -28.04 18.91 -39.36
C GLU A 190 -29.33 19.74 -39.49
N ALA A 191 -29.20 20.98 -39.94
CA ALA A 191 -30.32 21.86 -40.21
C ALA A 191 -31.10 21.37 -41.44
N SER A 192 -32.41 21.25 -41.29
CA SER A 192 -33.33 20.79 -42.34
C SER A 192 -33.96 21.96 -43.10
N ARG A 193 -34.43 22.97 -42.38
CA ARG A 193 -35.17 24.11 -42.90
C ARG A 193 -35.18 25.25 -41.88
N MET A 194 -35.68 26.41 -42.30
CA MET A 194 -36.08 27.45 -41.35
C MET A 194 -37.47 27.17 -40.79
N SER A 195 -37.75 27.64 -39.58
CA SER A 195 -39.07 27.63 -38.96
C SER A 195 -40.10 28.41 -39.79
N GLN A 196 -41.40 28.19 -39.54
CA GLN A 196 -42.48 28.85 -40.30
C GLN A 196 -42.45 30.39 -40.21
N ASP A 197 -41.93 30.94 -39.12
CA ASP A 197 -41.73 32.38 -38.95
C ASP A 197 -40.40 32.89 -39.56
N GLY A 198 -39.61 31.99 -40.14
CA GLY A 198 -38.33 32.30 -40.80
C GLY A 198 -37.21 32.71 -39.86
N LYS A 199 -37.33 32.48 -38.54
CA LYS A 199 -36.38 32.99 -37.55
C LYS A 199 -35.39 31.96 -37.05
N LEU A 200 -35.80 30.71 -36.89
CA LEU A 200 -35.02 29.64 -36.26
C LEU A 200 -34.63 28.56 -37.25
N LEU A 201 -33.46 27.96 -37.03
CA LEU A 201 -33.05 26.75 -37.74
C LEU A 201 -33.78 25.55 -37.13
N CYS A 202 -34.50 24.80 -37.97
CA CYS A 202 -35.09 23.53 -37.60
C CYS A 202 -34.12 22.39 -37.89
N TRP A 203 -33.78 21.62 -36.87
CA TRP A 203 -32.86 20.48 -36.96
C TRP A 203 -33.58 19.21 -37.38
N ASN A 204 -32.87 18.31 -38.07
CA ASN A 204 -33.34 16.94 -38.30
C ASN A 204 -33.64 16.25 -36.96
N LYS A 205 -34.68 15.41 -36.92
CA LYS A 205 -35.03 14.66 -35.71
C LYS A 205 -33.90 13.68 -35.40
N VAL A 206 -33.35 13.77 -34.19
CA VAL A 206 -32.40 12.80 -33.64
C VAL A 206 -33.04 12.18 -32.40
N GLU A 207 -33.11 10.86 -32.35
CA GLU A 207 -33.63 10.17 -31.17
C GLU A 207 -32.54 10.13 -30.10
N SER A 208 -32.83 10.70 -28.94
CA SER A 208 -31.91 10.77 -27.82
C SER A 208 -32.67 10.74 -26.50
N ASP A 209 -32.15 9.98 -25.53
CA ASP A 209 -32.67 9.99 -24.16
C ASP A 209 -32.31 11.29 -23.40
N ASN A 210 -31.28 12.00 -23.88
CA ASN A 210 -30.70 13.16 -23.20
C ASN A 210 -31.18 14.50 -23.77
N PHE A 211 -31.72 14.51 -24.99
CA PHE A 211 -32.19 15.71 -25.68
C PHE A 211 -33.58 15.45 -26.27
N ASP A 212 -34.51 16.38 -26.04
CA ASP A 212 -35.80 16.37 -26.72
C ASP A 212 -35.77 17.32 -27.93
N MET A 213 -35.93 16.74 -29.12
CA MET A 213 -35.95 17.43 -30.41
C MET A 213 -37.10 16.89 -31.26
N ASN A 214 -38.08 17.73 -31.53
CA ASN A 214 -39.25 17.34 -32.33
C ASN A 214 -39.05 17.53 -33.85
N GLY A 215 -37.99 18.24 -34.27
CA GLY A 215 -37.70 18.56 -35.68
C GLY A 215 -38.66 19.57 -36.33
N LEU A 216 -39.52 20.22 -35.53
CA LEU A 216 -40.57 21.13 -36.00
C LEU A 216 -40.32 22.58 -35.58
N ASP A 217 -39.92 22.81 -34.34
CA ASP A 217 -39.80 24.16 -33.75
C ASP A 217 -38.36 24.72 -33.73
N GLY A 218 -37.36 23.90 -34.06
CA GLY A 218 -35.94 24.28 -33.98
C GLY A 218 -35.39 24.40 -32.56
N VAL A 219 -36.14 23.89 -31.57
CA VAL A 219 -35.78 23.93 -30.14
C VAL A 219 -35.22 22.59 -29.71
N ILE A 220 -34.10 22.63 -28.99
CA ILE A 220 -33.49 21.49 -28.33
C ILE A 220 -33.70 21.67 -26.83
N ARG A 221 -34.37 20.71 -26.19
CA ARG A 221 -34.59 20.71 -24.75
C ARG A 221 -33.66 19.72 -24.06
N PHE A 222 -32.95 20.17 -23.03
CA PHE A 222 -32.00 19.36 -22.30
C PHE A 222 -32.72 18.53 -21.24
N ARG A 223 -32.56 17.20 -21.25
CA ARG A 223 -33.18 16.33 -20.23
C ARG A 223 -32.25 16.07 -19.04
N LEU A 224 -30.93 16.19 -19.27
CA LEU A 224 -29.90 16.06 -18.26
C LEU A 224 -29.33 17.45 -17.92
N PRO A 225 -29.29 17.85 -16.63
CA PRO A 225 -28.61 19.08 -16.23
C PRO A 225 -27.09 18.89 -16.25
N GLY A 226 -26.35 19.95 -16.59
CA GLY A 226 -24.89 19.94 -16.55
C GLY A 226 -24.24 20.99 -17.45
N VAL A 227 -22.93 20.88 -17.60
CA VAL A 227 -22.12 21.75 -18.45
C VAL A 227 -21.99 21.15 -19.84
N TYR A 228 -22.29 21.96 -20.85
CA TYR A 228 -22.26 21.54 -22.25
C TYR A 228 -21.33 22.43 -23.07
N SER A 229 -20.56 21.82 -23.96
CA SER A 229 -19.87 22.50 -25.06
C SER A 229 -20.77 22.48 -26.29
N ILE A 230 -21.02 23.65 -26.86
CA ILE A 230 -21.87 23.84 -28.03
C ILE A 230 -21.02 24.43 -29.15
N SER A 231 -21.15 23.87 -30.35
CA SER A 231 -20.60 24.43 -31.58
C SER A 231 -21.64 24.35 -32.69
N VAL A 232 -21.82 25.44 -33.42
CA VAL A 232 -22.74 25.52 -34.55
C VAL A 232 -22.02 26.15 -35.73
N VAL A 233 -22.26 25.61 -36.92
CA VAL A 233 -21.85 26.16 -38.21
C VAL A 233 -23.10 26.45 -39.01
N VAL A 234 -23.31 27.71 -39.39
CA VAL A 234 -24.46 28.15 -40.19
C VAL A 234 -23.97 28.67 -41.53
N ASN A 235 -24.42 28.03 -42.60
CA ASN A 235 -24.17 28.43 -43.98
C ASN A 235 -25.38 29.19 -44.52
N TYR A 236 -25.15 30.41 -45.02
CA TYR A 236 -26.21 31.34 -45.37
C TYR A 236 -25.87 32.21 -46.60
N ALA A 237 -26.91 32.75 -47.23
CA ALA A 237 -26.87 33.76 -48.29
C ALA A 237 -27.56 35.04 -47.77
N PRO A 238 -26.79 36.10 -47.42
CA PRO A 238 -27.36 37.31 -46.85
C PRO A 238 -28.01 38.16 -47.95
N VAL A 239 -29.27 38.56 -47.72
CA VAL A 239 -30.03 39.42 -48.65
C VAL A 239 -29.92 40.92 -48.31
N ASN A 240 -29.51 41.26 -47.10
CA ASN A 240 -29.42 42.62 -46.57
C ASN A 240 -28.23 42.78 -45.62
N TYR A 241 -27.91 44.02 -45.27
CA TYR A 241 -26.95 44.37 -44.22
C TYR A 241 -27.52 44.10 -42.82
N ASN A 242 -26.62 43.98 -41.84
CA ASN A 242 -26.94 43.86 -40.40
C ASN A 242 -27.78 42.64 -40.00
N LEU A 243 -27.80 41.59 -40.82
CA LEU A 243 -28.36 40.29 -40.43
C LEU A 243 -27.40 39.60 -39.46
N THR A 244 -27.92 38.79 -38.54
CA THR A 244 -27.12 38.06 -37.55
C THR A 244 -27.47 36.57 -37.52
N VAL A 245 -26.50 35.78 -37.07
CA VAL A 245 -26.70 34.42 -36.56
C VAL A 245 -26.54 34.50 -35.05
N GLU A 246 -27.48 33.95 -34.29
CA GLU A 246 -27.44 33.98 -32.83
C GLU A 246 -27.67 32.59 -32.24
N LEU A 247 -26.92 32.30 -31.19
CA LEU A 247 -27.13 31.14 -30.33
C LEU A 247 -27.96 31.61 -29.13
N LEU A 248 -29.11 31.00 -28.93
CA LEU A 248 -30.11 31.42 -27.95
C LEU A 248 -30.25 30.37 -26.85
N LYS A 249 -30.16 30.80 -25.59
CA LYS A 249 -30.58 30.02 -24.41
C LYS A 249 -31.94 30.55 -23.94
N GLY A 250 -33.00 29.78 -24.16
CA GLY A 250 -34.37 30.27 -24.01
C GLY A 250 -34.64 31.41 -24.99
N SER A 251 -34.96 32.60 -24.47
CA SER A 251 -35.12 33.82 -25.26
C SER A 251 -33.87 34.73 -25.26
N THR A 252 -32.80 34.33 -24.58
CA THR A 252 -31.61 35.16 -24.36
C THR A 252 -30.49 34.76 -25.30
N GLY A 253 -29.96 35.71 -26.08
CA GLY A 253 -28.78 35.49 -26.91
C GLY A 253 -27.51 35.31 -26.08
N ILE A 254 -26.86 34.15 -26.20
CA ILE A 254 -25.60 33.84 -25.50
C ILE A 254 -24.36 34.08 -26.37
N ARG A 255 -24.52 34.00 -27.70
CA ARG A 255 -23.51 34.34 -28.72
C ARG A 255 -24.19 34.89 -29.95
N SER A 256 -23.54 35.80 -30.66
CA SER A 256 -24.01 36.32 -31.95
C SER A 256 -22.84 36.63 -32.87
N ALA A 257 -23.08 36.56 -34.17
CA ALA A 257 -22.18 37.02 -35.22
C ALA A 257 -22.97 37.71 -36.33
N TYR A 258 -22.40 38.77 -36.89
CA TYR A 258 -22.98 39.45 -38.05
C TYR A 258 -22.75 38.64 -39.32
N CYS A 259 -23.76 38.59 -40.17
CA CYS A 259 -23.65 38.03 -41.51
C CYS A 259 -22.91 39.03 -42.41
N CYS A 260 -21.75 38.63 -42.92
CA CYS A 260 -21.01 39.44 -43.90
C CYS A 260 -21.80 39.53 -45.22
N TYR A 261 -22.29 40.72 -45.58
CA TYR A 261 -22.93 40.95 -46.87
C TYR A 261 -21.88 41.16 -47.96
N ALA A 262 -21.70 40.16 -48.81
CA ALA A 262 -20.80 40.19 -49.95
C ALA A 262 -21.57 40.12 -51.28
N GLY A 263 -22.57 40.98 -51.48
CA GLY A 263 -23.35 41.02 -52.74
C GLY A 263 -24.19 39.75 -52.99
N GLY A 264 -24.73 39.14 -51.94
CA GLY A 264 -25.51 37.90 -52.02
C GLY A 264 -24.71 36.60 -52.15
N ASN A 265 -23.36 36.67 -52.13
CA ASN A 265 -22.51 35.48 -52.08
C ASN A 265 -22.74 34.66 -50.80
N TYR A 266 -22.50 33.35 -50.90
CA TYR A 266 -22.62 32.43 -49.77
C TYR A 266 -21.50 32.65 -48.75
N SER A 267 -21.83 32.56 -47.48
CA SER A 267 -20.90 32.72 -46.37
C SER A 267 -21.25 31.73 -45.24
N SER A 268 -20.30 31.54 -44.33
CA SER A 268 -20.46 30.69 -43.15
C SER A 268 -20.14 31.47 -41.88
N ASN A 269 -20.84 31.18 -40.79
CA ASN A 269 -20.47 31.62 -39.44
C ASN A 269 -20.39 30.40 -38.54
N SER A 270 -19.36 30.39 -37.69
CA SER A 270 -19.23 29.42 -36.60
C SER A 270 -19.43 30.11 -35.26
N LEU A 271 -20.34 29.61 -34.44
CA LEU A 271 -20.53 30.07 -33.07
C LEU A 271 -20.26 28.91 -32.11
N GLY A 272 -19.69 29.21 -30.95
CA GLY A 272 -19.51 28.21 -29.92
C GLY A 272 -19.40 28.80 -28.52
N CYS A 273 -19.77 28.01 -27.53
CA CYS A 273 -19.61 28.34 -26.12
C CYS A 273 -19.70 27.10 -25.24
N THR A 274 -19.13 27.20 -24.04
CA THR A 274 -19.35 26.26 -22.96
C THR A 274 -20.26 26.93 -21.93
N THR A 275 -21.40 26.32 -21.62
CA THR A 275 -22.36 26.88 -20.66
C THR A 275 -23.18 25.78 -19.97
N ARG A 276 -23.80 26.12 -18.84
CA ARG A 276 -24.65 25.20 -18.08
C ARG A 276 -26.07 25.20 -18.62
N PHE A 277 -26.68 24.03 -18.71
CA PHE A 277 -28.12 23.84 -18.92
C PHE A 277 -28.74 23.10 -17.74
N GLU A 278 -29.90 23.55 -17.31
CA GLU A 278 -30.78 22.84 -16.38
C GLU A 278 -31.80 22.00 -17.17
N LYS A 279 -32.49 21.11 -16.46
CA LYS A 279 -33.52 20.28 -17.06
C LYS A 279 -34.63 21.14 -17.70
N ASP A 280 -35.05 20.75 -18.89
CA ASP A 280 -36.05 21.38 -19.75
C ASP A 280 -35.70 22.80 -20.27
N GLU A 281 -34.47 23.27 -20.00
CA GLU A 281 -33.96 24.48 -20.65
C GLU A 281 -33.78 24.28 -22.16
N LYS A 282 -33.88 25.39 -22.90
CA LYS A 282 -34.00 25.39 -24.35
C LYS A 282 -32.76 26.00 -25.01
N LEU A 283 -32.28 25.35 -26.06
CA LEU A 283 -31.31 25.90 -27.00
C LEU A 283 -31.95 26.05 -28.38
N SER A 284 -31.71 27.19 -29.02
CA SER A 284 -32.15 27.46 -30.38
C SER A 284 -31.09 28.28 -31.12
N VAL A 285 -31.12 28.23 -32.45
CA VAL A 285 -30.25 29.04 -33.31
C VAL A 285 -31.12 29.86 -34.22
N SER A 286 -30.93 31.18 -34.20
CA SER A 286 -31.58 32.10 -35.12
C SER A 286 -30.66 32.51 -36.25
N CYS A 287 -31.22 32.74 -37.42
CA CYS A 287 -30.49 33.28 -38.57
C CYS A 287 -31.40 34.24 -39.34
N GLY A 288 -30.95 35.49 -39.50
CA GLY A 288 -31.67 36.50 -40.28
C GLY A 288 -31.48 36.38 -41.80
N ALA A 289 -30.62 35.47 -42.26
CA ALA A 289 -30.30 35.26 -43.68
C ALA A 289 -30.92 33.96 -44.23
N ASN A 290 -30.95 33.82 -45.55
CA ASN A 290 -31.45 32.60 -46.18
C ASN A 290 -30.46 31.46 -45.98
N LEU A 291 -30.94 30.29 -45.54
CA LEU A 291 -30.11 29.10 -45.37
C LEU A 291 -29.64 28.56 -46.74
N VAL A 292 -28.37 28.22 -46.87
CA VAL A 292 -27.80 27.55 -48.06
C VAL A 292 -26.84 26.45 -47.64
N GLY A 293 -26.70 25.41 -48.45
CA GLY A 293 -25.85 24.27 -48.11
C GLY A 293 -26.27 23.59 -46.80
N HIS A 294 -25.32 22.94 -46.13
CA HIS A 294 -25.55 22.16 -44.92
C HIS A 294 -25.09 22.94 -43.68
N SER A 295 -25.95 23.10 -42.68
CA SER A 295 -25.58 23.71 -41.39
C SER A 295 -25.64 22.66 -40.29
N TYR A 296 -24.72 22.71 -39.34
CA TYR A 296 -24.54 21.67 -38.33
C TYR A 296 -24.48 22.24 -36.92
N LEU A 297 -24.98 21.48 -35.97
CA LEU A 297 -24.89 21.73 -34.54
C LEU A 297 -24.34 20.49 -33.85
N SER A 298 -23.32 20.69 -33.01
CA SER A 298 -22.80 19.68 -32.10
C SER A 298 -22.94 20.16 -30.66
N VAL A 299 -23.45 19.30 -29.79
CA VAL A 299 -23.56 19.52 -28.34
C VAL A 299 -22.90 18.35 -27.63
N VAL A 300 -21.99 18.63 -26.70
CA VAL A 300 -21.25 17.62 -25.94
C VAL A 300 -21.36 17.92 -24.45
N TRP A 301 -21.80 16.96 -23.65
CA TRP A 301 -21.81 17.06 -22.20
C TRP A 301 -20.41 16.86 -21.62
N LEU A 302 -20.01 17.74 -20.71
CA LEU A 302 -18.69 17.71 -20.09
C LEU A 302 -18.69 17.25 -18.63
N GLY A 303 -19.86 17.23 -17.99
CA GLY A 303 -19.98 16.92 -16.57
C GLY A 303 -21.08 17.73 -15.88
N GLN A 304 -21.28 17.45 -14.60
CA GLN A 304 -22.29 18.10 -13.74
C GLN A 304 -21.79 19.40 -13.09
#